data_AF-A0A977K9X3-F1
#
_entry.id   AF-A0A977K9X3-F1
#
_cell.length_a   1.000
_cell.length_b   1.000
_cell.length_c   1.000
_cell.angle_alpha   90.00
_cell.angle_beta   90.00
_cell.angle_gamma   90.00
#
_symmetry.space_group_name_H-M   'P 1'
#
loop_
_entity.id
_entity.type
_entity.pdbx_description
1 polymer ?
#
loop_
_entity_poly.entity_id
_entity_poly.type
_entity_poly.pdbx_seq_one_letter_code
_entity_poly.pdbx_strand_id
1 'polypeptide(L)' 'MSKFVRARYEDGVLKPLGRIDLKEGEEVFISIEERGRSLVELIKDLRDETPKVEDPVKVLEEMRK' A
#
# COMPACT_ATOMS: atom_id res chain seq x y z
N MET A 1 21.02 7.27 8.41
CA MET A 1 19.64 7.77 8.25
C MET A 1 19.11 7.25 6.94
N SER A 2 18.00 6.51 6.94
CA SER A 2 17.30 6.11 5.72
C SER A 2 16.44 7.27 5.22
N LYS A 3 16.49 7.56 3.91
CA LYS A 3 15.68 8.60 3.27
C LYS A 3 14.80 7.92 2.23
N PHE A 4 13.49 8.12 2.32
CA PHE A 4 12.57 7.63 1.29
C PHE A 4 12.59 8.59 0.10
N VAL A 5 13.03 8.10 -1.06
CA VAL A 5 12.99 8.86 -2.30
C VAL A 5 11.93 8.26 -3.21
N ARG A 6 10.98 9.09 -3.65
CA ARG A 6 10.02 8.68 -4.67
C ARG A 6 10.70 8.71 -6.02
N ALA A 7 10.54 7.64 -6.78
CA ALA A 7 10.99 7.54 -8.16
C ALA A 7 9.83 7.16 -9.07
N ARG A 8 9.97 7.44 -10.36
CA ARG A 8 9.09 6.97 -11.42
C ARG A 8 9.87 5.97 -12.26
N TYR A 9 9.25 4.83 -12.54
CA TYR A 9 9.81 3.84 -13.43
C TYR A 9 9.39 4.17 -14.87
N GLU A 10 10.37 4.46 -15.73
CA GLU A 10 10.15 4.75 -17.16
C GLU A 10 11.25 4.04 -17.96
N ASP A 11 10.86 3.28 -18.98
CA ASP A 11 11.76 2.59 -19.93
C ASP A 11 12.85 1.74 -19.27
N GLY A 12 12.52 1.06 -18.17
CA GLY A 12 13.48 0.21 -17.45
C GLY A 12 14.29 0.92 -16.37
N VAL A 13 14.11 2.25 -16.19
CA VAL A 13 14.94 3.08 -15.31
C VAL A 13 14.11 3.72 -14.19
N LEU A 14 14.60 3.64 -12.94
CA LEU A 14 14.04 4.39 -11.81
C LEU A 14 14.54 5.83 -11.81
N LYS A 15 13.68 6.77 -12.22
CA LYS A 15 13.96 8.21 -12.27
C LYS A 15 13.50 8.89 -10.98
N PRO A 16 14.40 9.46 -10.17
CA PRO A 16 14.02 10.17 -8.94
C PRO A 16 13.07 11.34 -9.24
N LEU A 17 12.06 11.55 -8.40
CA LEU A 17 11.20 12.74 -8.46
C LEU A 17 11.79 13.96 -7.75
N GLY A 18 12.99 13.82 -7.18
CA GLY A 18 13.73 14.86 -6.49
C GLY A 18 15.22 14.57 -6.51
N ARG A 19 16.03 15.51 -6.02
CA ARG A 19 17.49 15.37 -5.99
C ARG A 19 17.92 14.27 -5.02
N ILE A 20 18.83 13.42 -5.47
CA ILE A 20 19.53 12.43 -4.66
C ILE A 20 21.03 12.69 -4.80
N ASP A 21 21.75 12.77 -3.68
CA ASP A 21 23.18 13.02 -3.65
C ASP A 21 23.95 11.70 -3.51
N LEU A 22 23.77 10.79 -4.49
CA LEU A 22 24.55 9.54 -4.60
C LEU A 22 25.82 9.77 -5.42
N LYS A 23 26.87 9.01 -5.12
CA LYS A 23 28.09 8.99 -5.93
C LYS A 23 27.91 8.04 -7.12
N GLU A 24 28.70 8.28 -8.17
CA GLU A 24 28.76 7.37 -9.32
C GLU A 24 29.21 5.97 -8.84
N GLY A 25 28.44 4.95 -9.21
CA GLY A 25 28.68 3.56 -8.80
C GLY A 25 28.28 3.20 -7.36
N GLU A 26 27.58 4.09 -6.64
CA GLU A 26 27.09 3.80 -5.28
C GLU A 26 25.93 2.79 -5.32
N GLU A 27 26.09 1.66 -4.63
CA GLU A 27 25.03 0.65 -4.48
C GLU A 27 24.02 1.06 -3.41
N VAL A 28 22.73 0.89 -3.70
CA VAL A 28 21.64 1.24 -2.79
C VAL A 28 20.62 0.11 -2.69
N PHE A 29 19.97 -0.01 -1.54
CA PHE A 29 18.82 -0.90 -1.37
C PHE A 29 17.54 -0.20 -1.85
N ILE A 30 16.79 -0.88 -2.72
CA ILE A 30 15.48 -0.42 -3.17
C ILE A 30 14.41 -1.22 -2.43
N SER A 31 13.49 -0.52 -1.78
CA SER A 31 12.26 -1.11 -1.26
C SER A 31 11.12 -0.77 -2.21
N ILE A 32 10.47 -1.80 -2.75
CA ILE A 32 9.26 -1.63 -3.56
C ILE A 32 8.10 -1.85 -2.61
N GLU A 33 7.46 -0.76 -2.20
CA GLU A 33 6.17 -0.85 -1.55
C GLU A 33 5.13 -1.03 -2.64
N GLU A 34 4.43 -2.17 -2.64
CA GLU A 34 3.11 -2.20 -3.24
C GLU A 34 2.35 -1.02 -2.64
N ARG A 35 1.78 -0.16 -3.49
CA ARG A 35 0.77 0.78 -2.97
C ARG A 35 -0.31 -0.13 -2.44
N GLY A 36 -0.24 -0.42 -1.14
CA GLY A 36 -1.23 -1.24 -0.46
C GLY A 36 -2.57 -0.69 -0.88
N ARG A 37 -3.50 -1.59 -1.25
CA ARG A 37 -4.87 -1.26 -1.64
C ARG A 37 -5.23 0.00 -0.88
N SER A 38 -5.48 1.09 -1.60
CA SER A 38 -5.77 2.36 -0.92
C SER A 38 -6.80 2.07 0.17
N LEU A 39 -6.82 2.79 1.29
CA LEU A 39 -7.84 2.57 2.31
C LEU A 39 -9.26 2.47 1.68
N VAL A 40 -9.48 3.18 0.58
CA VAL A 40 -10.66 3.12 -0.27
C VAL A 40 -10.86 1.77 -0.97
N GLU A 41 -9.82 1.16 -1.55
CA GLU A 41 -9.87 -0.18 -2.15
C GLU A 41 -10.08 -1.25 -1.07
N LEU A 42 -9.37 -1.17 0.06
CA LEU A 42 -9.59 -2.11 1.17
C LEU A 42 -11.04 -2.02 1.70
N ILE A 43 -11.59 -0.80 1.85
CA ILE A 43 -12.98 -0.60 2.26
C ILE A 43 -13.96 -1.11 1.19
N LYS A 44 -13.63 -0.99 -0.10
CA LYS A 44 -14.46 -1.55 -1.18
C LYS A 44 -14.52 -3.06 -1.09
N ASP A 45 -13.38 -3.72 -1.03
CA ASP A 45 -13.29 -5.17 -0.98
C ASP A 45 -14.00 -5.71 0.27
N LEU A 46 -13.75 -5.12 1.43
CA LEU A 46 -14.43 -5.50 2.67
C LEU A 46 -15.95 -5.36 2.57
N ARG A 47 -16.46 -4.28 1.95
CA ARG A 47 -17.90 -4.10 1.76
C ARG A 47 -18.48 -5.13 0.80
N ASP A 48 -17.75 -5.49 -0.24
CA ASP A 48 -18.22 -6.42 -1.27
C ASP A 48 -18.18 -7.88 -0.76
N GLU A 49 -17.21 -8.20 0.10
CA GLU A 49 -17.06 -9.50 0.77
C GLU A 49 -17.98 -9.66 2.00
N THR A 50 -18.43 -8.56 2.62
CA THR A 50 -19.29 -8.63 3.81
C THR A 50 -20.72 -9.03 3.41
N PRO A 51 -21.25 -10.14 3.94
CA PRO A 51 -22.63 -10.53 3.70
C PRO A 51 -23.59 -9.42 4.16
N LYS A 52 -24.51 -9.01 3.29
CA LYS A 52 -25.56 -8.07 3.66
C LYS A 52 -26.57 -8.79 4.56
N VAL A 53 -26.56 -8.42 5.83
CA VAL A 53 -27.47 -8.96 6.85
C VAL A 53 -28.41 -7.86 7.34
N GLU A 54 -29.63 -8.24 7.72
CA GLU A 54 -30.65 -7.29 8.20
C GLU A 54 -30.26 -6.65 9.54
N ASP A 55 -29.63 -7.42 10.43
CA ASP A 55 -29.15 -6.95 11.73
C ASP A 55 -27.72 -7.42 11.99
N PRO A 56 -26.71 -6.59 11.67
CA PRO A 56 -25.31 -6.90 11.90
C PRO A 56 -24.95 -7.09 13.38
N VAL A 57 -25.66 -6.41 14.29
CA VAL A 57 -25.33 -6.44 15.72
C VAL A 57 -25.68 -7.81 16.29
N LYS A 58 -26.85 -8.33 15.95
CA LYS A 58 -27.27 -9.67 16.37
C LYS A 58 -26.30 -10.76 15.91
N VAL A 59 -25.83 -10.70 14.66
CA VAL A 59 -24.85 -11.66 14.12
C VAL A 59 -23.54 -11.62 14.91
N LEU A 60 -23.05 -10.43 15.25
CA LEU A 60 -21.82 -10.28 16.03
C LEU A 60 -21.99 -10.78 17.48
N GLU A 61 -23.15 -10.60 18.10
CA GLU A 61 -23.44 -11.14 19.43
C GLU A 61 -23.51 -12.67 19.44
N GLU A 62 -24.06 -13.28 18.39
CA GLU A 62 -24.08 -14.74 18.22
C GLU A 62 -22.68 -15.32 18.05
N MET A 63 -21.80 -14.65 17.28
CA MET A 63 -20.41 -15.07 17.09
C MET A 63 -19.53 -14.94 18.34
N ARG A 64 -19.94 -14.12 19.32
CA ARG A 64 -19.15 -13.86 20.54
C ARG A 64 -19.36 -14.91 21.63
N LYS A 65 -20.39 -15.76 21.51
CA LYS A 65 -20.67 -16.87 22.44
C LYS A 65 -19.80 -18.09 22.15
#